data_AF-A0A8C7J0Q0-F1
#
_entry.id   AF-A0A8C7J0Q0-F1
#
_cell.length_a   1.000
_cell.length_b   1.000
_cell.length_c   1.000
_cell.angle_alpha   90.00
_cell.angle_beta   90.00
_cell.angle_gamma   90.00
#
_symmetry.space_group_name_H-M   'P 1'
#
loop_
_entity.id
_entity.type
_entity.pdbx_description
1 polymer ?
#
loop_
_entity_poly.entity_id
_entity_poly.type
_entity_poly.pdbx_seq_one_letter_code
_entity_poly.pdbx_strand_id
1 'polypeptide(L)'
;MTHLFTLETTGCGLSWFTDKVFDFIVTTNVPDLFPTRNCCTDLRCKLSLFAGMGNSTTCNNHLGIPPAKGPNAVGCSDFMMDHTVKGTFFRLYYPCVAYEDAEKPDWIPSKEYFYGLADFMNINRGLSELIFNYLFGSFKIPAAMNAPYKQNGKCPVVVFSHGLGAFRDESAAATFFYHGKTEEPEEKEEESLPPKPNPGAPENLLEEWMYYRSLKPGESEFPLRNKQVLQRADECIKALDILIQINSGKKMENVLGTEFDWMTLANSMDLCRIAVMGHSFGGATVIEALCNEVNFKCGIALDAWMLPLDEEIYTRVKQPIFFINSEKFQWAGNIMAMRKLVPPDSSSTQRKMVTIKGTVHQSFPDFTFLTGNWIGKIMKLKGEINPQVAIDLCNKASLAFLQRHLGMDKDFNQWDHLIEGKDDNLIPGTNVTELP
;
A
#
# COMPACT_ATOMS: atom_id res chain seq x y z
N MET A 1 -1.74 5.72 -26.69
CA MET A 1 -2.04 6.22 -25.32
C MET A 1 -2.45 5.02 -24.50
N THR A 2 -1.66 4.67 -23.48
CA THR A 2 -1.89 3.48 -22.65
C THR A 2 -2.21 3.99 -21.23
N HIS A 3 -3.37 3.72 -20.62
CA HIS A 3 -3.57 4.07 -19.17
C HIS A 3 -3.00 2.93 -18.35
N LEU A 4 -3.42 2.53 -17.16
CA LEU A 4 -2.93 1.39 -16.35
C LEU A 4 -4.17 0.79 -15.59
N PHE A 5 -4.12 -0.23 -14.73
CA PHE A 5 -5.24 -0.77 -13.93
C PHE A 5 -4.66 -1.38 -12.69
N THR A 6 -5.33 -1.27 -11.56
CA THR A 6 -4.59 -1.32 -10.31
C THR A 6 -5.52 -1.62 -9.15
N LEU A 7 -5.36 -2.83 -8.59
CA LEU A 7 -6.13 -3.49 -7.54
C LEU A 7 -5.45 -3.60 -6.15
N GLU A 8 -6.01 -3.02 -5.06
CA GLU A 8 -5.52 -2.88 -3.65
C GLU A 8 -6.20 -3.74 -2.64
N THR A 9 -5.67 -4.81 -2.07
CA THR A 9 -6.46 -5.48 -1.04
C THR A 9 -6.75 -4.69 0.27
N THR A 10 -7.91 -4.02 0.37
CA THR A 10 -8.42 -3.19 1.49
C THR A 10 -7.69 -1.84 1.58
N GLY A 11 -8.34 -0.68 1.85
CA GLY A 11 -7.81 0.66 1.45
C GLY A 11 -6.93 1.58 2.36
N CYS A 12 -5.61 1.68 2.19
CA CYS A 12 -4.82 2.87 2.56
C CYS A 12 -3.54 3.04 1.70
N GLY A 13 -3.51 4.12 0.92
CA GLY A 13 -2.42 5.08 0.99
C GLY A 13 -1.09 4.81 0.29
N LEU A 14 -1.14 4.84 -1.04
CA LEU A 14 -0.19 5.53 -1.90
C LEU A 14 -1.01 6.06 -3.07
N SER A 15 -1.53 7.28 -3.00
CA SER A 15 -2.28 7.87 -4.13
C SER A 15 -1.38 8.62 -5.12
N TRP A 16 -0.07 8.35 -5.14
CA TRP A 16 0.94 9.31 -5.61
C TRP A 16 1.63 9.02 -6.94
N PHE A 17 1.54 7.82 -7.54
CA PHE A 17 2.20 7.52 -8.82
C PHE A 17 1.32 8.08 -9.91
N THR A 18 1.53 9.34 -10.12
CA THR A 18 1.06 10.02 -11.29
C THR A 18 2.08 11.10 -11.51
N ASP A 19 3.30 10.70 -11.87
CA ASP A 19 4.16 11.62 -12.58
C ASP A 19 4.13 11.22 -14.05
N LYS A 20 4.23 12.23 -14.91
CA LYS A 20 4.01 12.22 -16.36
C LYS A 20 3.83 10.86 -17.03
N VAL A 21 2.59 10.34 -17.06
CA VAL A 21 2.07 9.32 -18.02
C VAL A 21 1.61 7.95 -17.42
N PHE A 22 1.48 7.84 -16.09
CA PHE A 22 0.88 6.69 -15.39
C PHE A 22 -0.22 7.22 -14.47
N ASP A 23 -1.35 6.52 -14.38
CA ASP A 23 -2.51 6.96 -13.59
C ASP A 23 -2.88 6.01 -12.43
N PHE A 24 -1.94 5.28 -11.78
CA PHE A 24 -2.35 4.20 -10.86
C PHE A 24 -1.28 3.74 -9.87
N ILE A 25 -1.68 3.58 -8.61
CA ILE A 25 -1.00 2.78 -7.58
C ILE A 25 -2.06 1.97 -6.84
N VAL A 26 -1.72 0.73 -6.55
CA VAL A 26 -2.46 -0.14 -5.66
C VAL A 26 -1.91 0.11 -4.28
N THR A 27 -2.71 0.15 -3.24
CA THR A 27 -2.21 -0.02 -1.87
C THR A 27 -2.94 -1.11 -1.10
N THR A 28 -2.92 -1.11 0.22
CA THR A 28 -3.53 -2.14 1.06
C THR A 28 -3.62 -1.56 2.50
N ASN A 29 -4.63 -1.91 3.31
CA ASN A 29 -5.14 -1.02 4.37
C ASN A 29 -4.44 -1.12 5.72
N VAL A 30 -4.01 0.05 6.18
CA VAL A 30 -3.32 0.46 7.42
C VAL A 30 -1.82 0.77 7.19
N PRO A 31 -1.29 1.85 7.76
CA PRO A 31 0.15 2.11 7.76
C PRO A 31 0.96 0.97 8.34
N ASP A 32 2.09 0.71 7.70
CA ASP A 32 3.26 0.22 8.43
C ASP A 32 3.55 1.24 9.53
N LEU A 33 3.46 0.86 10.80
CA LEU A 33 3.72 1.75 11.92
C LEU A 33 4.91 1.21 12.72
N PHE A 34 6.07 1.83 12.59
CA PHE A 34 7.21 1.68 13.50
C PHE A 34 8.11 0.43 13.36
N PRO A 35 9.39 0.55 13.79
CA PRO A 35 10.43 -0.46 13.58
C PRO A 35 10.27 -1.70 14.45
N THR A 36 11.05 -2.73 14.11
CA THR A 36 11.36 -3.90 14.93
C THR A 36 11.55 -3.58 16.43
N ARG A 37 11.12 -4.52 17.30
CA ARG A 37 10.95 -4.52 18.77
C ARG A 37 11.65 -3.46 19.66
N ASN A 38 12.81 -2.91 19.28
CA ASN A 38 13.59 -1.99 20.11
C ASN A 38 13.07 -0.53 20.15
N CYS A 39 12.10 -0.16 19.32
CA CYS A 39 11.59 1.23 19.26
C CYS A 39 10.24 1.45 19.98
N CYS A 40 9.52 0.39 20.37
CA CYS A 40 8.16 0.50 20.95
C CYS A 40 8.12 1.10 22.38
N THR A 41 9.23 1.07 23.12
CA THR A 41 9.30 1.62 24.49
C THR A 41 9.24 3.14 24.52
N ASP A 42 9.68 3.82 23.46
CA ASP A 42 9.76 5.29 23.39
C ASP A 42 8.42 5.95 22.99
N LEU A 43 7.54 5.22 22.29
CA LEU A 43 6.27 5.76 21.77
C LEU A 43 5.17 5.87 22.85
N ARG A 44 5.14 4.92 23.80
CA ARG A 44 4.20 4.93 24.94
C ARG A 44 4.35 6.18 25.81
N CYS A 45 5.56 6.70 25.98
CA CYS A 45 5.82 7.91 26.76
C CYS A 45 5.44 9.21 26.02
N LYS A 46 5.36 9.16 24.69
CA LYS A 46 5.13 10.35 23.85
C LYS A 46 3.65 10.62 23.63
N LEU A 47 2.80 9.60 23.49
CA LEU A 47 1.34 9.75 23.30
C LEU A 47 0.64 10.44 24.48
N SER A 48 1.11 10.24 25.73
CA SER A 48 0.56 10.91 26.92
C SER A 48 0.87 12.42 27.00
N LEU A 49 1.86 12.92 26.24
CA LEU A 49 2.21 14.34 26.19
C LEU A 49 1.32 15.14 25.22
N PHE A 50 0.61 14.48 24.30
CA PHE A 50 -0.14 15.17 23.23
C PHE A 50 -1.56 15.58 23.60
N ALA A 51 -2.06 15.22 24.79
CA ALA A 51 -3.36 15.68 25.29
C ALA A 51 -3.38 17.19 25.66
N GLY A 52 -2.25 17.90 25.55
CA GLY A 52 -2.11 19.29 26.03
C GLY A 52 -1.50 20.31 25.07
N MET A 53 -1.20 19.97 23.80
CA MET A 53 -0.50 20.90 22.91
C MET A 53 -1.28 21.18 21.62
N GLY A 54 -2.04 22.27 21.66
CA GLY A 54 -2.64 22.90 20.50
C GLY A 54 -1.60 23.48 19.53
N ASN A 55 -2.03 23.65 18.29
CA ASN A 55 -1.27 24.17 17.15
C ASN A 55 -0.37 25.37 17.51
N SER A 56 0.95 25.20 17.38
CA SER A 56 1.85 26.33 17.16
C SER A 56 2.18 26.44 15.67
N THR A 57 1.77 27.58 15.13
CA THR A 57 1.97 28.07 13.78
C THR A 57 3.44 28.37 13.51
N THR A 58 4.01 27.79 12.43
CA THR A 58 4.94 28.44 11.47
C THR A 58 5.57 27.41 10.51
N CYS A 59 4.84 27.05 9.46
CA CYS A 59 5.35 26.79 8.10
C CYS A 59 4.15 26.39 7.22
N ASN A 60 3.98 27.09 6.10
CA ASN A 60 2.81 27.06 5.22
C ASN A 60 2.75 25.77 4.38
N ASN A 61 2.65 24.61 5.03
CA ASN A 61 2.43 23.33 4.38
C ASN A 61 0.99 22.89 4.69
N HIS A 62 0.12 22.90 3.68
CA HIS A 62 -1.19 22.27 3.79
C HIS A 62 -0.99 20.78 4.09
N LEU A 63 -1.35 20.34 5.30
CA LEU A 63 -1.39 18.91 5.62
C LEU A 63 -2.45 18.25 4.76
N GLY A 64 -2.12 17.10 4.19
CA GLY A 64 -3.01 16.42 3.28
C GLY A 64 -2.25 15.58 2.30
N ILE A 65 -2.97 14.60 1.78
CA ILE A 65 -2.46 13.63 0.84
C ILE A 65 -2.24 14.38 -0.51
N PRO A 66 -1.00 14.57 -1.02
CA PRO A 66 -0.77 15.26 -2.30
C PRO A 66 -1.58 14.69 -3.47
N PRO A 67 -2.22 15.53 -4.29
CA PRO A 67 -2.95 15.03 -5.45
C PRO A 67 -2.00 14.39 -6.45
N ALA A 68 -2.59 13.58 -7.31
CA ALA A 68 -1.94 13.08 -8.49
C ALA A 68 -1.35 14.22 -9.36
N LYS A 69 -0.13 14.07 -9.89
CA LYS A 69 0.53 15.05 -10.79
C LYS A 69 0.42 14.66 -12.27
N GLY A 70 -0.26 13.56 -12.55
CA GLY A 70 -0.46 13.02 -13.89
C GLY A 70 -1.52 13.79 -14.67
N PRO A 71 -1.65 13.53 -15.98
CA PRO A 71 -2.57 14.26 -16.83
C PRO A 71 -4.04 13.86 -16.66
N ASN A 72 -4.34 12.73 -16.01
CA ASN A 72 -5.70 12.27 -15.79
C ASN A 72 -6.16 12.52 -14.35
N ALA A 73 -7.44 12.82 -14.20
CA ALA A 73 -8.11 12.71 -12.91
C ALA A 73 -8.13 11.24 -12.47
N VAL A 74 -7.98 11.00 -11.17
CA VAL A 74 -7.94 9.65 -10.58
C VAL A 74 -9.25 9.41 -9.83
N GLY A 75 -9.94 8.33 -10.20
CA GLY A 75 -11.05 7.76 -9.45
C GLY A 75 -10.61 6.58 -8.60
N CYS A 76 -11.45 6.18 -7.65
CA CYS A 76 -11.26 4.96 -6.87
C CYS A 76 -12.56 4.22 -6.59
N SER A 77 -12.52 2.89 -6.38
CA SER A 77 -13.69 2.10 -5.99
C SER A 77 -13.28 0.82 -5.25
N ASP A 78 -14.07 0.37 -4.28
CA ASP A 78 -13.78 -0.85 -3.51
C ASP A 78 -14.50 -2.08 -4.08
N PHE A 79 -13.89 -3.25 -3.93
CA PHE A 79 -14.32 -4.52 -4.50
C PHE A 79 -14.07 -5.66 -3.53
N MET A 80 -15.06 -6.47 -3.20
CA MET A 80 -14.84 -7.69 -2.41
C MET A 80 -15.48 -8.89 -3.09
N MET A 81 -14.69 -9.95 -3.27
CA MET A 81 -15.14 -11.24 -3.79
C MET A 81 -14.16 -12.39 -3.47
N ASP A 82 -14.60 -13.53 -2.94
CA ASP A 82 -15.88 -13.74 -2.29
C ASP A 82 -15.99 -12.96 -0.97
N HIS A 83 -17.12 -13.07 -0.28
CA HIS A 83 -17.35 -12.38 0.99
C HIS A 83 -16.52 -12.96 2.15
N THR A 84 -16.00 -14.18 2.03
CA THR A 84 -15.38 -14.95 3.12
C THR A 84 -13.93 -14.56 3.35
N VAL A 85 -13.35 -14.93 4.50
CA VAL A 85 -11.91 -14.74 4.82
C VAL A 85 -10.91 -15.26 3.75
N LYS A 86 -11.33 -16.11 2.82
CA LYS A 86 -10.48 -16.60 1.72
C LYS A 86 -10.64 -15.83 0.41
N GLY A 87 -11.66 -14.97 0.34
CA GLY A 87 -11.92 -14.06 -0.76
C GLY A 87 -10.89 -12.93 -0.85
N THR A 88 -11.04 -12.13 -1.89
CA THR A 88 -10.19 -11.00 -2.24
C THR A 88 -10.98 -9.73 -1.97
N PHE A 89 -10.46 -8.83 -1.15
CA PHE A 89 -11.08 -7.53 -0.93
C PHE A 89 -10.10 -6.48 -1.35
N PHE A 90 -10.40 -5.65 -2.34
CA PHE A 90 -9.57 -4.57 -2.82
C PHE A 90 -10.14 -3.19 -3.19
N ARG A 91 -9.35 -2.11 -3.22
CA ARG A 91 -9.63 -0.81 -3.87
C ARG A 91 -9.00 -0.75 -5.26
N LEU A 92 -9.69 -0.22 -6.24
CA LEU A 92 -9.16 0.06 -7.56
C LEU A 92 -8.90 1.55 -7.66
N TYR A 93 -7.73 1.99 -8.12
CA TYR A 93 -7.54 3.35 -8.62
C TYR A 93 -7.52 3.33 -10.15
N TYR A 94 -8.08 4.36 -10.80
CA TYR A 94 -8.19 4.39 -12.25
C TYR A 94 -8.42 5.80 -12.81
N PRO A 95 -8.15 6.10 -14.10
CA PRO A 95 -8.39 7.38 -14.72
C PRO A 95 -9.89 7.50 -14.85
N CYS A 96 -10.40 8.59 -14.34
CA CYS A 96 -11.82 8.85 -14.36
C CYS A 96 -12.12 10.09 -15.20
N VAL A 97 -13.40 10.23 -15.53
CA VAL A 97 -13.91 11.49 -16.03
C VAL A 97 -13.81 12.50 -14.88
N ALA A 98 -13.25 13.68 -15.14
CA ALA A 98 -13.13 14.72 -14.13
C ALA A 98 -14.48 15.41 -13.90
N TYR A 99 -14.84 15.65 -12.64
CA TYR A 99 -15.99 16.46 -12.24
C TYR A 99 -15.62 17.25 -10.97
N GLU A 100 -16.13 18.49 -10.86
CA GLU A 100 -15.71 19.44 -9.82
C GLU A 100 -16.17 19.02 -8.41
N ASP A 101 -17.34 18.37 -8.30
CA ASP A 101 -17.96 17.98 -7.04
C ASP A 101 -17.77 16.48 -6.72
N ALA A 102 -16.65 15.91 -7.13
CA ALA A 102 -16.36 14.51 -6.85
C ALA A 102 -16.20 14.24 -5.35
N GLU A 103 -17.03 13.33 -4.83
CA GLU A 103 -16.86 12.81 -3.49
C GLU A 103 -15.48 12.17 -3.36
N LYS A 104 -14.77 12.52 -2.28
CA LYS A 104 -13.47 11.94 -1.95
C LYS A 104 -13.65 10.99 -0.78
N PRO A 105 -13.14 9.75 -0.87
CA PRO A 105 -13.29 8.81 0.22
C PRO A 105 -12.48 9.27 1.44
N ASP A 106 -12.96 8.91 2.62
CA ASP A 106 -12.15 9.00 3.83
C ASP A 106 -10.86 8.22 3.66
N TRP A 107 -9.77 8.79 4.18
CA TRP A 107 -8.49 8.10 4.23
C TRP A 107 -8.59 6.87 5.13
N ILE A 108 -9.22 7.01 6.30
CA ILE A 108 -9.54 5.91 7.21
C ILE A 108 -11.07 5.87 7.37
N PRO A 109 -11.76 4.94 6.68
CA PRO A 109 -13.23 4.97 6.57
C PRO A 109 -13.97 4.35 7.75
N SER A 110 -13.27 3.77 8.73
CA SER A 110 -13.90 3.14 9.90
C SER A 110 -13.01 3.21 11.14
N LYS A 111 -13.65 3.32 12.31
CA LYS A 111 -12.96 3.39 13.62
C LYS A 111 -12.21 2.10 13.98
N GLU A 112 -12.63 0.96 13.44
CA GLU A 112 -11.99 -0.33 13.69
C GLU A 112 -10.57 -0.38 13.13
N TYR A 113 -10.27 0.41 12.09
CA TYR A 113 -8.90 0.63 11.64
C TYR A 113 -8.05 1.34 12.70
N PHE A 114 -8.61 2.30 13.45
CA PHE A 114 -7.92 2.90 14.60
C PHE A 114 -7.75 1.92 15.77
N TYR A 115 -8.70 1.00 15.99
CA TYR A 115 -8.55 -0.07 16.98
C TYR A 115 -7.41 -1.02 16.60
N GLY A 116 -7.35 -1.43 15.33
CA GLY A 116 -6.24 -2.23 14.82
C GLY A 116 -4.91 -1.53 15.00
N LEU A 117 -4.87 -0.22 14.72
CA LEU A 117 -3.69 0.60 14.93
C LEU A 117 -3.25 0.59 16.40
N ALA A 118 -4.21 0.75 17.31
CA ALA A 118 -3.97 0.72 18.73
C ALA A 118 -3.44 -0.63 19.20
N ASP A 119 -4.00 -1.74 18.72
CA ASP A 119 -3.54 -3.09 19.04
C ASP A 119 -2.12 -3.33 18.53
N PHE A 120 -1.84 -2.92 17.28
CA PHE A 120 -0.53 -3.01 16.67
C PHE A 120 0.53 -2.25 17.49
N MET A 121 0.19 -1.04 17.94
CA MET A 121 1.03 -0.19 18.78
C MET A 121 1.05 -0.61 20.26
N ASN A 122 0.23 -1.61 20.64
CA ASN A 122 0.05 -2.08 22.01
C ASN A 122 -0.33 -0.93 22.97
N ILE A 123 -1.33 -0.14 22.57
CA ILE A 123 -1.92 0.99 23.32
C ILE A 123 -3.45 0.79 23.47
N ASN A 124 -4.08 1.53 24.39
CA ASN A 124 -5.50 1.35 24.70
C ASN A 124 -6.41 1.81 23.54
N ARG A 125 -7.32 0.95 23.07
CA ARG A 125 -8.23 1.23 21.94
C ARG A 125 -9.08 2.49 22.14
N GLY A 126 -9.69 2.69 23.31
CA GLY A 126 -10.62 3.80 23.55
C GLY A 126 -9.94 5.17 23.53
N LEU A 127 -8.82 5.32 24.25
CA LEU A 127 -8.06 6.56 24.23
C LEU A 127 -7.45 6.83 22.85
N SER A 128 -6.98 5.79 22.18
CA SER A 128 -6.28 5.92 20.90
C SER A 128 -7.23 6.22 19.75
N GLU A 129 -8.45 5.67 19.73
CA GLU A 129 -9.47 6.02 18.75
C GLU A 129 -9.80 7.51 18.80
N LEU A 130 -10.05 8.07 19.99
CA LEU A 130 -10.30 9.50 20.13
C LEU A 130 -9.15 10.36 19.58
N ILE A 131 -7.90 9.99 19.91
CA ILE A 131 -6.71 10.71 19.44
C ILE A 131 -6.54 10.57 17.93
N PHE A 132 -6.62 9.35 17.39
CA PHE A 132 -6.41 9.10 15.97
C PHE A 132 -7.53 9.68 15.13
N ASN A 133 -8.78 9.60 15.57
CA ASN A 133 -9.91 10.21 14.89
C ASN A 133 -9.76 11.75 14.87
N TYR A 134 -9.37 12.36 15.99
CA TYR A 134 -9.08 13.80 16.04
C TYR A 134 -7.94 14.21 15.09
N LEU A 135 -6.85 13.42 15.04
CA LEU A 135 -5.69 13.73 14.21
C LEU A 135 -5.91 13.44 12.73
N PHE A 136 -6.66 12.38 12.41
CA PHE A 136 -6.63 11.76 11.09
C PHE A 136 -8.00 11.53 10.45
N GLY A 137 -9.08 11.51 11.23
CA GLY A 137 -10.41 11.13 10.75
C GLY A 137 -11.05 12.09 9.74
N SER A 138 -10.48 13.29 9.56
CA SER A 138 -10.94 14.26 8.57
C SER A 138 -10.16 14.24 7.24
N PHE A 139 -9.07 13.48 7.15
CA PHE A 139 -8.31 13.41 5.91
C PHE A 139 -9.02 12.57 4.87
N LYS A 140 -8.98 13.06 3.63
CA LYS A 140 -9.56 12.41 2.46
C LYS A 140 -8.46 12.03 1.48
N ILE A 141 -8.71 11.00 0.67
CA ILE A 141 -7.84 10.63 -0.45
C ILE A 141 -8.18 11.55 -1.63
N PRO A 142 -7.21 12.14 -2.35
CA PRO A 142 -7.42 13.02 -3.50
C PRO A 142 -7.75 12.20 -4.75
N ALA A 143 -8.75 11.31 -4.65
CA ALA A 143 -9.30 10.51 -5.73
C ALA A 143 -10.83 10.60 -5.70
N ALA A 144 -11.47 10.52 -6.87
CA ALA A 144 -12.91 10.61 -7.03
C ALA A 144 -13.58 9.24 -6.78
N MET A 145 -14.37 9.13 -5.71
CA MET A 145 -15.04 7.89 -5.33
C MET A 145 -16.08 7.48 -6.38
N ASN A 146 -15.99 6.23 -6.84
CA ASN A 146 -16.87 5.60 -7.83
C ASN A 146 -17.07 6.39 -9.13
N ALA A 147 -16.13 7.27 -9.46
CA ALA A 147 -16.16 8.07 -10.67
C ALA A 147 -16.25 7.21 -11.94
N PRO A 148 -16.93 7.65 -13.00
CA PRO A 148 -16.95 6.91 -14.26
C PRO A 148 -15.55 6.73 -14.84
N TYR A 149 -15.20 5.50 -15.23
CA TYR A 149 -13.92 5.20 -15.88
C TYR A 149 -13.78 5.99 -17.19
N LYS A 150 -12.62 6.63 -17.37
CA LYS A 150 -12.25 7.33 -18.59
C LYS A 150 -11.53 6.37 -19.52
N GLN A 151 -12.28 5.80 -20.46
CA GLN A 151 -11.71 4.93 -21.48
C GLN A 151 -10.79 5.73 -22.42
N ASN A 152 -9.51 5.39 -22.44
CA ASN A 152 -8.55 6.05 -23.33
C ASN A 152 -7.47 5.07 -23.86
N GLY A 153 -7.88 3.90 -24.33
CA GLY A 153 -6.98 2.83 -24.74
C GLY A 153 -6.70 1.85 -23.61
N LYS A 154 -5.87 0.84 -23.89
CA LYS A 154 -5.52 -0.21 -22.94
C LYS A 154 -4.45 0.24 -21.98
N CYS A 155 -4.23 -0.52 -20.94
CA CYS A 155 -3.61 0.02 -19.75
C CYS A 155 -2.77 -1.03 -19.00
N PRO A 156 -1.43 -0.92 -18.79
CA PRO A 156 -0.72 -1.94 -18.00
C PRO A 156 -1.37 -2.15 -16.64
N VAL A 157 -1.02 -3.19 -15.90
CA VAL A 157 -1.56 -3.41 -14.56
C VAL A 157 -0.45 -3.32 -13.52
N VAL A 158 -0.70 -2.66 -12.40
CA VAL A 158 0.15 -2.77 -11.20
C VAL A 158 -0.70 -3.44 -10.13
N VAL A 159 -0.20 -4.50 -9.50
CA VAL A 159 -0.70 -4.99 -8.22
C VAL A 159 0.27 -4.50 -7.15
N PHE A 160 -0.19 -4.13 -5.97
CA PHE A 160 0.70 -3.66 -4.91
C PHE A 160 0.32 -4.23 -3.56
N SER A 161 1.35 -4.46 -2.77
CA SER A 161 1.25 -5.00 -1.42
C SER A 161 1.86 -4.01 -0.42
N HIS A 162 1.11 -3.59 0.57
CA HIS A 162 1.48 -2.78 1.72
C HIS A 162 2.42 -3.49 2.71
N GLY A 163 2.85 -2.77 3.76
CA GLY A 163 3.73 -3.28 4.81
C GLY A 163 3.07 -4.11 5.93
N LEU A 164 3.83 -4.48 6.96
CA LEU A 164 3.23 -5.16 8.10
C LEU A 164 2.26 -4.20 8.81
N GLY A 165 1.14 -4.71 9.29
CA GLY A 165 0.09 -3.89 9.86
C GLY A 165 -1.03 -3.58 8.87
N ALA A 166 -1.10 -4.17 7.66
CA ALA A 166 -2.17 -3.81 6.72
C ALA A 166 -2.85 -4.81 5.75
N PHE A 167 -2.85 -6.12 6.06
CA PHE A 167 -3.41 -7.18 5.19
C PHE A 167 -4.40 -8.17 5.82
N ARG A 168 -5.11 -8.91 4.95
CA ARG A 168 -6.13 -9.88 5.31
C ARG A 168 -5.65 -11.29 5.68
N ASP A 169 -4.55 -11.37 6.42
CA ASP A 169 -3.89 -12.60 6.89
C ASP A 169 -3.44 -12.49 8.36
N GLU A 170 -4.15 -11.67 9.15
CA GLU A 170 -3.77 -11.25 10.50
C GLU A 170 -2.43 -10.48 10.57
N SER A 171 -1.82 -10.14 9.42
CA SER A 171 -0.74 -9.17 9.34
C SER A 171 -1.29 -7.74 9.22
N ALA A 172 -2.59 -7.52 8.92
CA ALA A 172 -3.29 -6.24 9.13
C ALA A 172 -3.39 -5.86 10.58
N ALA A 173 -3.27 -4.57 10.87
CA ALA A 173 -3.80 -3.93 12.05
C ALA A 173 -5.30 -4.20 12.19
N ALA A 174 -6.07 -3.93 11.13
CA ALA A 174 -7.47 -4.33 11.02
C ALA A 174 -7.90 -4.53 9.56
N THR A 175 -8.85 -5.43 9.36
CA THR A 175 -9.53 -5.68 8.09
C THR A 175 -10.86 -6.37 8.39
N PHE A 176 -11.73 -6.53 7.40
CA PHE A 176 -13.00 -7.21 7.61
C PHE A 176 -13.34 -8.17 6.48
N PHE A 177 -14.30 -9.04 6.77
CA PHE A 177 -14.95 -9.92 5.82
C PHE A 177 -16.41 -10.06 6.20
N TYR A 178 -17.19 -10.73 5.36
CA TYR A 178 -18.54 -11.10 5.73
C TYR A 178 -18.71 -12.62 5.86
N HIS A 179 -19.62 -13.02 6.73
CA HIS A 179 -20.10 -14.39 6.82
C HIS A 179 -21.63 -14.41 6.84
N GLY A 180 -22.23 -15.55 6.46
CA GLY A 180 -23.68 -15.70 6.46
C GLY A 180 -24.25 -15.55 7.87
N LYS A 181 -25.39 -14.87 8.00
CA LYS A 181 -26.22 -14.93 9.21
C LYS A 181 -26.65 -16.38 9.42
N THR A 182 -26.25 -17.00 10.52
CA THR A 182 -26.84 -18.27 10.94
C THR A 182 -28.31 -18.00 11.28
N GLU A 183 -29.25 -18.76 10.73
CA GLU A 183 -30.66 -18.72 11.12
C GLU A 183 -30.79 -19.19 12.59
N GLU A 184 -30.51 -18.32 13.55
CA GLU A 184 -31.00 -18.50 14.92
C GLU A 184 -32.25 -17.63 15.12
N PRO A 185 -33.26 -18.09 15.87
CA PRO A 185 -34.53 -17.38 15.99
C PRO A 185 -34.32 -16.02 16.66
N GLU A 186 -34.69 -14.94 15.98
CA GLU A 186 -34.65 -13.58 16.50
C GLU A 186 -35.52 -13.44 17.76
N GLU A 187 -34.90 -13.23 18.92
CA GLU A 187 -35.51 -12.43 19.99
C GLU A 187 -35.06 -10.98 19.80
N LYS A 188 -36.02 -10.16 19.37
CA LYS A 188 -35.85 -8.73 19.07
C LYS A 188 -35.65 -7.92 20.33
N GLU A 189 -34.60 -7.08 20.34
CA GLU A 189 -34.69 -5.72 20.88
C GLU A 189 -34.00 -4.77 19.89
N GLU A 190 -34.79 -4.03 19.12
CA GLU A 190 -34.30 -2.97 18.23
C GLU A 190 -33.89 -1.76 19.08
N GLU A 191 -32.60 -1.64 19.36
CA GLU A 191 -32.02 -0.38 19.81
C GLU A 191 -31.60 0.45 18.59
N SER A 192 -32.18 1.64 18.44
CA SER A 192 -31.98 2.51 17.27
C SER A 192 -30.54 3.02 17.19
N LEU A 193 -29.68 2.34 16.43
CA LEU A 193 -28.32 2.80 16.14
C LEU A 193 -28.33 3.90 15.07
N PRO A 194 -27.42 4.90 15.17
CA PRO A 194 -27.30 5.96 14.17
C PRO A 194 -26.86 5.40 12.80
N PRO A 195 -27.18 6.08 11.69
CA PRO A 195 -26.87 5.60 10.34
C PRO A 195 -25.35 5.45 10.14
N LYS A 196 -24.94 4.31 9.56
CA LYS A 196 -23.55 4.03 9.20
C LYS A 196 -23.21 4.75 7.87
N PRO A 197 -22.00 5.33 7.74
CA PRO A 197 -21.56 6.02 6.52
C PRO A 197 -21.14 5.09 5.37
N ASN A 198 -20.98 3.78 5.62
CA ASN A 198 -20.68 2.78 4.58
C ASN A 198 -21.95 2.02 4.17
N PRO A 199 -22.06 1.51 2.92
CA PRO A 199 -23.10 0.56 2.59
C PRO A 199 -23.04 -0.56 3.61
N GLY A 200 -24.14 -0.74 4.36
CA GLY A 200 -24.23 -1.78 5.38
C GLY A 200 -23.96 -3.15 4.76
N ALA A 201 -23.52 -4.11 5.58
CA ALA A 201 -23.43 -5.50 5.13
C ALA A 201 -24.71 -5.89 4.38
N PRO A 202 -24.62 -6.59 3.23
CA PRO A 202 -25.80 -7.07 2.53
C PRO A 202 -26.76 -7.77 3.50
N GLU A 203 -28.07 -7.70 3.28
CA GLU A 203 -29.10 -8.06 4.29
C GLU A 203 -28.90 -9.42 5.00
N ASN A 204 -28.22 -10.38 4.35
CA ASN A 204 -27.96 -11.73 4.84
C ASN A 204 -26.52 -11.98 5.34
N LEU A 205 -25.69 -10.93 5.41
CA LEU A 205 -24.28 -11.00 5.75
C LEU A 205 -23.99 -10.22 7.04
N LEU A 206 -23.08 -10.74 7.86
CA LEU A 206 -22.54 -10.08 9.05
C LEU A 206 -21.10 -9.69 8.78
N GLU A 207 -20.77 -8.44 9.07
CA GLU A 207 -19.40 -7.92 8.99
C GLU A 207 -18.60 -8.38 10.22
N GLU A 208 -17.49 -9.05 9.99
CA GLU A 208 -16.57 -9.51 11.02
C GLU A 208 -15.20 -8.87 10.83
N TRP A 209 -14.68 -8.26 11.89
CA TRP A 209 -13.37 -7.59 11.90
C TRP A 209 -12.27 -8.53 12.39
N MET A 210 -11.20 -8.62 11.60
CA MET A 210 -9.96 -9.31 11.96
C MET A 210 -8.89 -8.28 12.30
N TYR A 211 -8.14 -8.54 13.36
CA TYR A 211 -7.11 -7.63 13.89
C TYR A 211 -5.73 -8.27 13.84
N TYR A 212 -4.70 -7.44 14.06
CA TYR A 212 -3.31 -7.86 14.02
C TYR A 212 -2.99 -8.97 15.03
N ARG A 213 -2.39 -10.04 14.51
CA ARG A 213 -1.82 -11.09 15.33
C ARG A 213 -0.39 -10.72 15.71
N SER A 214 -0.23 -10.33 16.97
CA SER A 214 1.09 -10.19 17.61
C SER A 214 1.78 -11.55 17.79
N LEU A 215 3.12 -11.55 17.70
CA LEU A 215 3.92 -12.72 18.06
C LEU A 215 3.69 -13.11 19.52
N LYS A 216 3.38 -14.39 19.76
CA LYS A 216 3.23 -14.91 21.12
C LYS A 216 4.60 -14.97 21.83
N PRO A 217 4.65 -14.84 23.17
CA PRO A 217 5.90 -15.06 23.91
C PRO A 217 6.52 -16.43 23.57
N GLY A 218 7.79 -16.43 23.14
CA GLY A 218 8.50 -17.64 22.75
C GLY A 218 8.23 -18.16 21.32
N GLU A 219 7.34 -17.51 20.56
CA GLU A 219 7.08 -17.87 19.16
C GLU A 219 8.21 -17.35 18.24
N SER A 220 8.68 -18.22 17.34
CA SER A 220 9.63 -17.82 16.30
C SER A 220 8.92 -16.96 15.25
N GLU A 221 9.54 -15.84 14.88
CA GLU A 221 8.95 -14.89 13.93
C GLU A 221 8.89 -15.45 12.50
N PHE A 222 9.94 -16.12 12.06
CA PHE A 222 10.07 -16.57 10.68
C PHE A 222 8.91 -17.48 10.22
N PRO A 223 8.54 -18.57 10.92
CA PRO A 223 7.45 -19.45 10.45
C PRO A 223 6.10 -18.74 10.29
N LEU A 224 5.80 -17.78 11.18
CA LEU A 224 4.59 -16.98 11.08
C LEU A 224 4.64 -16.05 9.87
N ARG A 225 5.72 -15.28 9.73
CA ARG A 225 5.86 -14.29 8.66
C ARG A 225 6.00 -14.94 7.29
N ASN A 226 6.65 -16.09 7.20
CA ASN A 226 6.74 -16.88 5.98
C ASN A 226 5.35 -17.38 5.56
N LYS A 227 4.57 -17.98 6.47
CA LYS A 227 3.18 -18.35 6.14
C LYS A 227 2.35 -17.16 5.62
N GLN A 228 2.55 -15.99 6.22
CA GLN A 228 1.89 -14.75 5.80
C GLN A 228 2.38 -14.29 4.43
N VAL A 229 3.69 -14.29 4.13
CA VAL A 229 4.19 -13.86 2.80
C VAL A 229 3.65 -14.71 1.66
N LEU A 230 3.52 -16.03 1.89
CA LEU A 230 2.94 -16.97 0.94
C LEU A 230 1.47 -16.64 0.67
N GLN A 231 0.68 -16.44 1.73
CA GLN A 231 -0.72 -16.02 1.60
C GLN A 231 -0.85 -14.68 0.88
N ARG A 232 0.04 -13.72 1.17
CA ARG A 232 0.05 -12.40 0.54
C ARG A 232 0.32 -12.45 -0.96
N ALA A 233 1.22 -13.34 -1.39
CA ALA A 233 1.47 -13.57 -2.80
C ALA A 233 0.25 -14.20 -3.48
N ASP A 234 -0.36 -15.22 -2.86
CA ASP A 234 -1.58 -15.84 -3.37
C ASP A 234 -2.72 -14.84 -3.55
N GLU A 235 -2.88 -13.92 -2.60
CA GLU A 235 -3.89 -12.85 -2.69
C GLU A 235 -3.60 -11.85 -3.81
N CYS A 236 -2.33 -11.49 -4.04
CA CYS A 236 -1.92 -10.68 -5.19
C CYS A 236 -2.20 -11.37 -6.54
N ILE A 237 -2.11 -12.71 -6.58
CA ILE A 237 -2.42 -13.50 -7.77
C ILE A 237 -3.94 -13.60 -7.98
N LYS A 238 -4.72 -13.91 -6.94
CA LYS A 238 -6.20 -13.93 -7.00
C LYS A 238 -6.79 -12.59 -7.42
N ALA A 239 -6.21 -11.51 -6.89
CA ALA A 239 -6.48 -10.16 -7.33
C ALA A 239 -6.30 -10.00 -8.85
N LEU A 240 -5.12 -10.35 -9.36
CA LEU A 240 -4.83 -10.28 -10.78
C LEU A 240 -5.83 -11.12 -11.60
N ASP A 241 -6.19 -12.32 -11.13
CA ASP A 241 -7.18 -13.19 -11.78
C ASP A 241 -8.56 -12.54 -11.86
N ILE A 242 -8.97 -11.78 -10.83
CA ILE A 242 -10.22 -11.01 -10.85
C ILE A 242 -10.14 -9.89 -11.89
N LEU A 243 -9.02 -9.16 -11.97
CA LEU A 243 -8.84 -8.14 -13.01
C LEU A 243 -8.87 -8.72 -14.42
N ILE A 244 -8.24 -9.87 -14.63
CA ILE A 244 -8.25 -10.58 -15.92
C ILE A 244 -9.69 -10.95 -16.31
N GLN A 245 -10.48 -11.44 -15.35
CA GLN A 245 -11.88 -11.77 -15.56
C GLN A 245 -12.73 -10.53 -15.88
N ILE A 246 -12.58 -9.45 -15.12
CA ILE A 246 -13.24 -8.17 -15.40
C ILE A 246 -12.87 -7.68 -16.79
N ASN A 247 -11.58 -7.70 -17.15
CA ASN A 247 -11.08 -7.27 -18.45
C ASN A 247 -11.62 -8.12 -19.61
N SER A 248 -11.95 -9.39 -19.37
CA SER A 248 -12.61 -10.27 -20.35
C SER A 248 -14.10 -9.97 -20.56
N GLY A 249 -14.67 -9.03 -19.79
CA GLY A 249 -16.09 -8.71 -19.79
C GLY A 249 -16.93 -9.64 -18.92
N LYS A 250 -16.32 -10.41 -18.02
CA LYS A 250 -17.07 -11.22 -17.05
C LYS A 250 -17.64 -10.30 -15.97
N LYS A 251 -18.96 -10.37 -15.78
CA LYS A 251 -19.62 -9.70 -14.66
C LYS A 251 -19.18 -10.37 -13.36
N MET A 252 -18.59 -9.58 -12.47
CA MET A 252 -18.16 -10.02 -11.15
C MET A 252 -19.15 -9.57 -10.08
N GLU A 253 -19.30 -10.37 -9.04
CA GLU A 253 -20.17 -10.05 -7.90
C GLU A 253 -19.34 -9.32 -6.84
N ASN A 254 -19.45 -7.99 -6.81
CA ASN A 254 -18.86 -7.18 -5.75
C ASN A 254 -19.80 -7.14 -4.55
N VAL A 255 -19.44 -7.82 -3.46
CA VAL A 255 -20.33 -7.92 -2.28
C VAL A 255 -20.50 -6.60 -1.52
N LEU A 256 -19.66 -5.59 -1.81
CA LEU A 256 -19.78 -4.24 -1.22
C LEU A 256 -20.89 -3.41 -1.86
N GLY A 257 -21.40 -3.80 -3.04
CA GLY A 257 -22.47 -3.08 -3.72
C GLY A 257 -22.11 -1.64 -4.14
N THR A 258 -20.84 -1.37 -4.46
CA THR A 258 -20.37 -0.03 -4.89
C THR A 258 -21.11 0.46 -6.14
N GLU A 259 -21.31 1.77 -6.25
CA GLU A 259 -21.96 2.41 -7.41
C GLU A 259 -21.13 2.33 -8.71
N PHE A 260 -19.84 2.02 -8.61
CA PHE A 260 -18.96 1.93 -9.76
C PHE A 260 -19.34 0.77 -10.69
N ASP A 261 -19.53 1.08 -11.98
CA ASP A 261 -19.80 0.06 -12.99
C ASP A 261 -18.52 -0.64 -13.44
N TRP A 262 -18.20 -1.75 -12.77
CA TRP A 262 -17.04 -2.61 -13.06
C TRP A 262 -17.01 -3.16 -14.50
N MET A 263 -18.15 -3.21 -15.20
CA MET A 263 -18.19 -3.66 -16.60
C MET A 263 -17.55 -2.65 -17.56
N THR A 264 -17.44 -1.38 -17.17
CA THR A 264 -16.74 -0.35 -17.96
C THR A 264 -15.24 -0.65 -18.13
N LEU A 265 -14.70 -1.57 -17.32
CA LEU A 265 -13.32 -2.04 -17.39
C LEU A 265 -13.12 -3.23 -18.34
N ALA A 266 -14.16 -3.64 -19.07
CA ALA A 266 -14.00 -4.64 -20.12
C ALA A 266 -13.05 -4.13 -21.21
N ASN A 267 -12.07 -4.95 -21.58
CA ASN A 267 -11.06 -4.67 -22.60
C ASN A 267 -10.26 -3.37 -22.37
N SER A 268 -10.21 -2.90 -21.12
CA SER A 268 -9.49 -1.68 -20.74
C SER A 268 -8.06 -1.98 -20.27
N MET A 269 -7.75 -3.20 -19.85
CA MET A 269 -6.43 -3.56 -19.30
C MET A 269 -5.53 -4.22 -20.35
N ASP A 270 -4.26 -3.85 -20.33
CA ASP A 270 -3.16 -4.42 -21.10
C ASP A 270 -2.47 -5.51 -20.29
N LEU A 271 -2.99 -6.73 -20.44
CA LEU A 271 -2.52 -7.90 -19.71
C LEU A 271 -1.13 -8.39 -20.16
N CYS A 272 -0.53 -7.79 -21.20
CA CYS A 272 0.86 -8.08 -21.56
C CYS A 272 1.86 -7.31 -20.68
N ARG A 273 1.37 -6.31 -19.93
CA ARG A 273 2.21 -5.37 -19.20
C ARG A 273 1.73 -5.28 -17.74
N ILE A 274 2.04 -6.29 -16.94
CA ILE A 274 1.60 -6.39 -15.55
C ILE A 274 2.84 -6.30 -14.65
N ALA A 275 2.79 -5.54 -13.57
CA ALA A 275 3.85 -5.43 -12.56
C ALA A 275 3.28 -5.66 -11.16
N VAL A 276 4.16 -6.00 -10.22
CA VAL A 276 3.83 -6.08 -8.81
C VAL A 276 4.75 -5.16 -7.99
N MET A 277 4.18 -4.40 -7.08
CA MET A 277 4.88 -3.43 -6.26
C MET A 277 4.60 -3.67 -4.78
N GLY A 278 5.40 -3.12 -3.89
CA GLY A 278 5.03 -3.21 -2.49
C GLY A 278 6.02 -2.61 -1.53
N HIS A 279 5.52 -2.24 -0.35
CA HIS A 279 6.28 -1.60 0.71
C HIS A 279 6.56 -2.56 1.86
N SER A 280 7.77 -2.56 2.41
CA SER A 280 8.12 -3.31 3.62
C SER A 280 7.81 -4.81 3.49
N PHE A 281 6.88 -5.36 4.27
CA PHE A 281 6.40 -6.74 4.12
C PHE A 281 5.85 -7.01 2.72
N GLY A 282 5.17 -6.04 2.12
CA GLY A 282 4.74 -6.09 0.73
C GLY A 282 5.88 -6.07 -0.27
N GLY A 283 7.05 -5.54 0.10
CA GLY A 283 8.28 -5.70 -0.67
C GLY A 283 8.77 -7.15 -0.71
N ALA A 284 8.59 -7.92 0.37
CA ALA A 284 8.79 -9.37 0.33
C ALA A 284 7.70 -10.06 -0.49
N THR A 285 6.44 -9.64 -0.36
CA THR A 285 5.33 -10.14 -1.19
C THR A 285 5.58 -9.94 -2.68
N VAL A 286 6.21 -8.83 -3.11
CA VAL A 286 6.65 -8.64 -4.50
C VAL A 286 7.54 -9.80 -4.96
N ILE A 287 8.53 -10.15 -4.16
CA ILE A 287 9.51 -11.18 -4.50
C ILE A 287 8.81 -12.55 -4.58
N GLU A 288 7.94 -12.84 -3.62
CA GLU A 288 7.13 -14.06 -3.59
C GLU A 288 6.16 -14.15 -4.78
N ALA A 289 5.43 -13.08 -5.09
CA ALA A 289 4.52 -13.03 -6.22
C ALA A 289 5.24 -13.18 -7.56
N LEU A 290 6.41 -12.55 -7.73
CA LEU A 290 7.23 -12.72 -8.94
C LEU A 290 7.70 -14.17 -9.11
N CYS A 291 7.99 -14.88 -8.01
CA CYS A 291 8.42 -16.27 -8.06
C CYS A 291 7.29 -17.21 -8.51
N ASN A 292 6.04 -16.90 -8.14
CA ASN A 292 4.90 -17.80 -8.31
C ASN A 292 3.96 -17.43 -9.47
N GLU A 293 4.08 -16.22 -10.05
CA GLU A 293 3.21 -15.77 -11.13
C GLU A 293 3.99 -15.11 -12.28
N VAL A 294 3.89 -15.71 -13.47
CA VAL A 294 4.63 -15.35 -14.69
C VAL A 294 4.04 -14.15 -15.43
N ASN A 295 2.79 -13.80 -15.13
CA ASN A 295 2.12 -12.63 -15.69
C ASN A 295 2.73 -11.33 -15.16
N PHE A 296 3.23 -11.31 -13.92
CA PHE A 296 4.03 -10.20 -13.42
C PHE A 296 5.38 -10.14 -14.18
N LYS A 297 5.58 -9.07 -14.95
CA LYS A 297 6.74 -8.87 -15.83
C LYS A 297 7.90 -8.17 -15.15
N CYS A 298 7.66 -7.43 -14.07
CA CYS A 298 8.68 -6.85 -13.22
C CYS A 298 8.08 -6.51 -11.85
N GLY A 299 8.94 -6.22 -10.86
CA GLY A 299 8.47 -5.70 -9.60
C GLY A 299 9.34 -4.65 -8.94
N ILE A 300 8.73 -3.88 -8.04
CA ILE A 300 9.37 -2.78 -7.32
C ILE A 300 9.11 -2.95 -5.83
N ALA A 301 10.18 -3.14 -5.07
CA ALA A 301 10.16 -3.41 -3.65
C ALA A 301 10.63 -2.15 -2.90
N LEU A 302 9.68 -1.43 -2.30
CA LEU A 302 9.91 -0.20 -1.55
C LEU A 302 10.29 -0.56 -0.11
N ASP A 303 11.53 -0.31 0.25
CA ASP A 303 12.08 -0.51 1.60
C ASP A 303 11.78 -1.90 2.18
N ALA A 304 12.00 -2.92 1.35
CA ALA A 304 11.52 -4.28 1.59
C ALA A 304 12.05 -4.89 2.90
N TRP A 305 11.18 -5.60 3.61
CA TRP A 305 11.54 -6.41 4.77
C TRP A 305 11.73 -7.86 4.34
N MET A 306 12.98 -8.32 4.25
CA MET A 306 13.33 -9.58 3.60
C MET A 306 13.20 -10.82 4.50
N LEU A 307 13.03 -10.64 5.82
CA LEU A 307 12.91 -11.74 6.80
C LEU A 307 11.89 -12.83 6.40
N PRO A 308 10.71 -12.52 5.86
CA PRO A 308 9.67 -13.52 5.61
C PRO A 308 10.01 -14.55 4.51
N LEU A 309 11.06 -14.32 3.73
CA LEU A 309 11.34 -15.08 2.51
C LEU A 309 12.24 -16.29 2.76
N ASP A 310 11.91 -17.40 2.12
CA ASP A 310 12.76 -18.59 2.06
C ASP A 310 14.01 -18.35 1.18
N GLU A 311 15.11 -19.01 1.53
CA GLU A 311 16.38 -18.88 0.79
C GLU A 311 16.30 -19.30 -0.68
N GLU A 312 15.43 -20.26 -1.01
CA GLU A 312 15.29 -20.74 -2.38
C GLU A 312 14.76 -19.68 -3.34
N ILE A 313 13.99 -18.71 -2.83
CA ILE A 313 13.29 -17.73 -3.67
C ILE A 313 14.24 -16.83 -4.43
N TYR A 314 15.38 -16.51 -3.82
CA TYR A 314 16.38 -15.60 -4.39
C TYR A 314 16.95 -16.12 -5.71
N THR A 315 16.96 -17.44 -5.90
CA THR A 315 17.44 -18.07 -7.13
C THR A 315 16.34 -18.25 -8.18
N ARG A 316 15.07 -18.27 -7.76
CA ARG A 316 13.91 -18.58 -8.62
C ARG A 316 13.36 -17.35 -9.33
N VAL A 317 13.39 -16.17 -8.71
CA VAL A 317 12.90 -14.92 -9.33
C VAL A 317 13.76 -14.53 -10.53
N LYS A 318 13.17 -14.46 -11.73
CA LYS A 318 13.88 -14.12 -12.99
C LYS A 318 13.51 -12.77 -13.57
N GLN A 319 12.30 -12.29 -13.29
CA GLN A 319 11.77 -11.02 -13.77
C GLN A 319 12.52 -9.86 -13.12
N PRO A 320 12.72 -8.71 -13.81
CA PRO A 320 13.36 -7.53 -13.27
C PRO A 320 12.81 -7.09 -11.91
N ILE A 321 13.71 -6.68 -11.00
CA ILE A 321 13.36 -6.16 -9.68
C ILE A 321 14.11 -4.87 -9.37
N PHE A 322 13.39 -3.92 -8.77
CA PHE A 322 13.95 -2.66 -8.29
C PHE A 322 13.71 -2.48 -6.80
N PHE A 323 14.78 -2.33 -6.03
CA PHE A 323 14.71 -1.94 -4.62
C PHE A 323 14.84 -0.42 -4.48
N ILE A 324 13.89 0.22 -3.81
CA ILE A 324 13.96 1.64 -3.44
C ILE A 324 13.91 1.72 -1.93
N ASN A 325 15.05 1.99 -1.29
CA ASN A 325 15.21 1.91 0.15
C ASN A 325 15.13 3.28 0.82
N SER A 326 14.77 3.31 2.10
CA SER A 326 15.03 4.47 2.94
C SER A 326 16.41 4.41 3.58
N GLU A 327 16.99 5.59 3.84
CA GLU A 327 18.35 5.68 4.39
C GLU A 327 18.44 5.16 5.83
N LYS A 328 17.38 5.34 6.62
CA LYS A 328 17.39 5.10 8.07
C LYS A 328 16.76 3.79 8.53
N PHE A 329 16.17 3.01 7.63
CA PHE A 329 15.50 1.74 7.98
C PHE A 329 16.40 0.52 7.81
N GLN A 330 17.25 0.51 6.78
CA GLN A 330 17.99 -0.68 6.37
C GLN A 330 19.09 -1.09 7.36
N TRP A 331 19.34 -2.40 7.47
CA TRP A 331 20.43 -2.99 8.25
C TRP A 331 21.15 -4.08 7.47
N ALA A 332 22.37 -4.45 7.89
CA ALA A 332 23.26 -5.33 7.14
C ALA A 332 22.61 -6.66 6.76
N GLY A 333 21.93 -7.33 7.69
CA GLY A 333 21.23 -8.60 7.42
C GLY A 333 20.17 -8.51 6.32
N ASN A 334 19.39 -7.43 6.31
CA ASN A 334 18.35 -7.21 5.30
C ASN A 334 18.95 -6.91 3.92
N ILE A 335 19.97 -6.06 3.89
CA ILE A 335 20.70 -5.73 2.66
C ILE A 335 21.40 -6.95 2.08
N MET A 336 22.04 -7.79 2.90
CA MET A 336 22.64 -9.05 2.45
C MET A 336 21.61 -9.95 1.76
N ALA A 337 20.37 -10.01 2.26
CA ALA A 337 19.28 -10.73 1.60
C ALA A 337 18.91 -10.09 0.25
N MET A 338 18.79 -8.76 0.18
CA MET A 338 18.55 -8.06 -1.10
C MET A 338 19.68 -8.28 -2.12
N ARG A 339 20.94 -8.35 -1.67
CA ARG A 339 22.12 -8.59 -2.52
C ARG A 339 22.10 -9.95 -3.21
N LYS A 340 21.41 -10.94 -2.65
CA LYS A 340 21.17 -12.23 -3.33
C LYS A 340 20.39 -12.06 -4.63
N LEU A 341 19.56 -11.00 -4.73
CA LEU A 341 18.84 -10.62 -5.95
C LEU A 341 19.53 -9.51 -6.74
N VAL A 342 20.24 -8.59 -6.08
CA VAL A 342 20.96 -7.46 -6.70
C VAL A 342 22.45 -7.45 -6.32
N PRO A 343 23.28 -8.27 -7.00
CA PRO A 343 24.70 -8.34 -6.71
C PRO A 343 25.41 -6.98 -6.87
N PRO A 344 26.43 -6.65 -6.04
CA PRO A 344 27.13 -5.36 -6.06
C PRO A 344 27.71 -4.95 -7.42
N ASP A 345 28.29 -5.92 -8.13
CA ASP A 345 28.94 -5.67 -9.42
C ASP A 345 28.01 -5.96 -10.61
N SER A 346 26.69 -6.03 -10.38
CA SER A 346 25.77 -6.29 -11.47
C SER A 346 25.67 -5.05 -12.37
N SER A 347 26.24 -5.14 -13.58
CA SER A 347 25.91 -4.24 -14.69
C SER A 347 24.49 -4.48 -15.24
N SER A 348 23.66 -5.21 -14.49
CA SER A 348 22.34 -5.64 -14.90
C SER A 348 21.41 -4.44 -14.97
N THR A 349 20.73 -4.30 -16.11
CA THR A 349 19.63 -3.35 -16.24
C THR A 349 18.37 -3.83 -15.52
N GLN A 350 18.29 -5.10 -15.15
CA GLN A 350 17.12 -5.76 -14.57
C GLN A 350 17.13 -5.82 -13.03
N ARG A 351 18.29 -5.62 -12.41
CA ARG A 351 18.48 -5.69 -10.95
C ARG A 351 19.00 -4.36 -10.47
N LYS A 352 18.14 -3.58 -9.82
CA LYS A 352 18.48 -2.22 -9.40
C LYS A 352 18.19 -2.02 -7.93
N MET A 353 18.97 -1.15 -7.31
CA MET A 353 18.82 -0.76 -5.92
C MET A 353 19.25 0.69 -5.79
N VAL A 354 18.43 1.51 -5.12
CA VAL A 354 18.78 2.88 -4.74
C VAL A 354 18.29 3.16 -3.33
N THR A 355 18.91 4.12 -2.66
CA THR A 355 18.46 4.63 -1.36
C THR A 355 18.17 6.12 -1.45
N ILE A 356 17.02 6.56 -0.92
CA ILE A 356 16.64 7.98 -0.87
C ILE A 356 17.20 8.62 0.40
N LYS A 357 18.08 9.61 0.25
CA LYS A 357 18.72 10.32 1.38
C LYS A 357 17.70 11.04 2.24
N GLY A 358 17.99 11.10 3.54
CA GLY A 358 17.18 11.74 4.56
C GLY A 358 15.86 11.03 4.85
N THR A 359 15.50 9.95 4.17
CA THR A 359 14.22 9.25 4.38
C THR A 359 14.25 8.29 5.56
N VAL A 360 13.07 8.01 6.09
CA VAL A 360 12.78 6.97 7.09
C VAL A 360 11.81 5.97 6.48
N HIS A 361 11.59 4.84 7.15
CA HIS A 361 10.65 3.81 6.69
C HIS A 361 9.24 4.37 6.36
N GLN A 362 8.83 5.38 7.11
CA GLN A 362 7.55 6.06 7.01
C GLN A 362 7.48 7.11 5.90
N SER A 363 8.55 7.31 5.13
CA SER A 363 8.56 8.26 4.00
C SER A 363 7.82 7.74 2.76
N PHE A 364 7.48 6.45 2.72
CA PHE A 364 6.70 5.83 1.65
C PHE A 364 5.18 5.87 1.88
N PRO A 365 4.65 5.53 3.08
CA PRO A 365 3.21 5.63 3.35
C PRO A 365 2.73 7.07 3.62
N ASP A 366 1.41 7.26 3.55
CA ASP A 366 0.76 8.58 3.61
C ASP A 366 0.97 9.39 4.89
N PHE A 367 1.31 8.75 6.02
CA PHE A 367 1.48 9.42 7.33
C PHE A 367 2.49 10.57 7.29
N THR A 368 3.45 10.50 6.38
CA THR A 368 4.47 11.54 6.20
C THR A 368 3.87 12.89 5.75
N PHE A 369 2.67 12.89 5.16
CA PHE A 369 1.95 14.09 4.72
C PHE A 369 0.91 14.60 5.73
N LEU A 370 0.51 13.75 6.67
CA LEU A 370 -0.65 13.99 7.53
C LEU A 370 -0.29 14.50 8.93
N THR A 371 0.99 14.49 9.27
CA THR A 371 1.49 15.02 10.53
C THR A 371 2.26 16.32 10.31
N GLY A 372 2.12 17.30 11.22
CA GLY A 372 2.96 18.50 11.23
C GLY A 372 4.44 18.14 11.38
N ASN A 373 5.36 18.96 10.88
CA ASN A 373 6.80 18.64 10.84
C ASN A 373 7.38 18.29 12.22
N TRP A 374 6.88 18.90 13.30
CA TRP A 374 7.34 18.62 14.66
C TRP A 374 6.88 17.25 15.18
N ILE A 375 5.58 16.97 15.10
CA ILE A 375 5.00 15.66 15.47
C ILE A 375 5.59 14.55 14.59
N GLY A 376 5.69 14.80 13.29
CA GLY A 376 6.22 13.85 12.31
C GLY A 376 7.67 13.47 12.59
N LYS A 377 8.54 14.41 13.00
CA LYS A 377 9.93 14.11 13.37
C LYS A 377 10.03 13.40 14.74
N ILE A 378 9.24 13.81 15.73
CA ILE A 378 9.22 13.19 17.07
C ILE A 378 8.75 11.73 17.01
N MET A 379 7.76 11.47 16.16
CA MET A 379 7.19 10.14 15.94
C MET A 379 7.90 9.38 14.80
N LYS A 380 9.04 9.86 14.28
CA LYS A 380 9.77 9.23 13.15
C LYS A 380 8.89 8.94 11.91
N LEU A 381 7.80 9.68 11.73
CA LEU A 381 6.91 9.64 10.56
C LEU A 381 7.44 10.53 9.41
N LYS A 382 8.41 11.40 9.71
CA LYS A 382 9.13 12.21 8.72
C LYS A 382 10.63 12.05 8.85
N GLY A 383 11.27 11.99 7.70
CA GLY A 383 12.71 12.08 7.56
C GLY A 383 13.22 13.51 7.67
N GLU A 384 14.48 13.69 7.27
CA GLU A 384 15.12 14.99 7.09
C GLU A 384 14.72 15.64 5.77
N ILE A 385 14.52 14.83 4.73
CA ILE A 385 14.07 15.28 3.41
C ILE A 385 12.59 15.70 3.43
N ASN A 386 12.25 16.65 2.56
CA ASN A 386 10.86 17.03 2.34
C ASN A 386 10.06 15.81 1.82
N PRO A 387 8.93 15.44 2.44
CA PRO A 387 8.12 14.30 2.02
C PRO A 387 7.69 14.33 0.55
N GLN A 388 7.40 15.52 0.00
CA GLN A 388 7.05 15.67 -1.41
C GLN A 388 8.22 15.35 -2.35
N VAL A 389 9.45 15.73 -1.96
CA VAL A 389 10.64 15.44 -2.75
C VAL A 389 10.95 13.93 -2.69
N ALA A 390 10.85 13.32 -1.50
CA ALA A 390 11.06 11.89 -1.33
C ALA A 390 10.10 11.05 -2.18
N ILE A 391 8.80 11.37 -2.13
CA ILE A 391 7.80 10.63 -2.91
C ILE A 391 7.96 10.88 -4.41
N ASP A 392 8.32 12.10 -4.82
CA ASP A 392 8.58 12.41 -6.24
C ASP A 392 9.74 11.57 -6.78
N LEU A 393 10.84 11.44 -6.03
CA LEU A 393 11.97 10.61 -6.41
C LEU A 393 11.58 9.14 -6.51
N CYS A 394 10.87 8.63 -5.49
CA CYS A 394 10.37 7.25 -5.47
C CYS A 394 9.50 6.95 -6.69
N ASN A 395 8.54 7.84 -6.98
CA ASN A 395 7.61 7.70 -8.09
C ASN A 395 8.36 7.77 -9.40
N LYS A 396 9.07 8.87 -9.69
CA LYS A 396 9.80 9.04 -10.96
C LYS A 396 10.75 7.89 -11.27
N ALA A 397 11.52 7.43 -10.29
CA ALA A 397 12.43 6.28 -10.46
C ALA A 397 11.66 5.01 -10.82
N SER A 398 10.53 4.77 -10.16
CA SER A 398 9.69 3.61 -10.42
C SER A 398 8.99 3.67 -11.77
N LEU A 399 8.50 4.84 -12.19
CA LEU A 399 7.86 5.02 -13.50
C LEU A 399 8.86 4.75 -14.62
N ALA A 400 10.10 5.22 -14.47
CA ALA A 400 11.19 4.91 -15.39
C ALA A 400 11.46 3.39 -15.44
N PHE A 401 11.47 2.72 -14.28
CA PHE A 401 11.72 1.28 -14.20
C PHE A 401 10.58 0.47 -14.84
N LEU A 402 9.32 0.82 -14.56
CA LEU A 402 8.16 0.21 -15.17
C LEU A 402 8.16 0.42 -16.69
N GLN A 403 8.48 1.62 -17.19
CA GLN A 403 8.62 1.84 -18.64
C GLN A 403 9.66 0.93 -19.27
N ARG A 404 10.86 0.87 -18.68
CA ARG A 404 11.98 0.06 -19.15
C ARG A 404 11.62 -1.41 -19.28
N HIS A 405 10.83 -1.95 -18.35
CA HIS A 405 10.58 -3.39 -18.26
C HIS A 405 9.19 -3.84 -18.73
N LEU A 406 8.23 -2.92 -18.85
CA LEU A 406 6.92 -3.18 -19.47
C LEU A 406 6.86 -2.76 -20.94
N GLY A 407 7.94 -2.19 -21.49
CA GLY A 407 8.01 -1.78 -22.91
C GLY A 407 6.91 -0.77 -23.25
N MET A 408 6.78 0.25 -22.41
CA MET A 408 5.77 1.29 -22.58
C MET A 408 6.27 2.44 -23.46
N ASP A 409 5.34 3.06 -24.16
CA ASP A 409 5.62 4.17 -25.08
C ASP A 409 5.27 5.53 -24.46
N LYS A 410 6.04 5.92 -23.44
CA LYS A 410 5.88 7.19 -22.71
C LYS A 410 7.25 7.87 -22.53
N ASP A 411 7.29 9.04 -21.90
CA ASP A 411 8.52 9.82 -21.70
C ASP A 411 9.22 9.51 -20.36
N PHE A 412 8.96 8.36 -19.72
CA PHE A 412 9.51 8.07 -18.39
C PHE A 412 11.00 7.81 -18.35
N ASN A 413 11.57 7.42 -19.49
CA ASN A 413 13.01 7.35 -19.69
C ASN A 413 13.74 8.68 -19.38
N GLN A 414 13.03 9.83 -19.35
CA GLN A 414 13.60 11.10 -18.87
C GLN A 414 14.13 10.99 -17.42
N TRP A 415 13.64 10.02 -16.64
CA TRP A 415 14.06 9.74 -15.26
C TRP A 415 14.92 8.48 -15.11
N ASP A 416 15.47 7.92 -16.20
CA ASP A 416 16.33 6.73 -16.15
C ASP A 416 17.55 6.92 -15.23
N HIS A 417 18.04 8.15 -15.09
CA HIS A 417 19.14 8.51 -14.20
C HIS A 417 18.82 8.22 -12.72
N LEU A 418 17.54 8.30 -12.31
CA LEU A 418 17.13 8.01 -10.93
C LEU A 418 17.22 6.53 -10.60
N ILE A 419 17.01 5.62 -11.59
CA ILE A 419 17.20 4.18 -11.41
C ILE A 419 18.66 3.84 -11.09
N GLU A 420 19.57 4.64 -11.61
CA GLU A 420 21.02 4.51 -11.38
C GLU A 420 21.49 5.28 -10.13
N GLY A 421 20.56 5.86 -9.35
CA GLY A 421 20.87 6.64 -8.15
C GLY A 421 21.59 7.97 -8.43
N LYS A 422 21.45 8.52 -9.64
CA LYS A 422 22.11 9.77 -10.07
C LYS A 422 21.23 10.99 -9.78
N ASP A 423 21.10 11.33 -8.50
CA ASP A 423 20.46 12.56 -8.01
C ASP A 423 21.13 12.96 -6.69
N ASP A 424 21.13 14.25 -6.35
CA ASP A 424 21.73 14.73 -5.10
C ASP A 424 21.12 14.08 -3.85
N ASN A 425 19.85 13.66 -3.93
CA ASN A 425 19.11 12.99 -2.87
C ASN A 425 19.06 11.47 -3.01
N LEU A 426 19.80 10.88 -3.94
CA LEU A 426 19.87 9.42 -4.12
C LEU A 426 21.28 8.89 -3.85
N ILE A 427 21.33 7.65 -3.37
CA ILE A 427 22.54 6.84 -3.24
C ILE A 427 22.37 5.64 -4.16
N PRO A 428 23.29 5.39 -5.12
CA PRO A 428 23.31 4.15 -5.87
C PRO A 428 23.53 2.96 -4.92
N GLY A 429 22.66 1.96 -4.96
CA GLY A 429 22.68 0.85 -4.00
C GLY A 429 22.17 1.28 -2.63
N THR A 430 23.08 1.31 -1.65
CA THR A 430 22.75 1.52 -0.23
C THR A 430 23.89 2.19 0.54
N ASN A 431 23.57 2.90 1.61
CA ASN A 431 24.50 3.47 2.59
C ASN A 431 24.94 2.47 3.68
N VAL A 432 24.32 1.29 3.76
CA VAL A 432 24.64 0.30 4.79
C VAL A 432 25.97 -0.37 4.46
N THR A 433 26.95 -0.22 5.34
CA THR A 433 28.22 -0.95 5.26
C THR A 433 28.00 -2.40 5.71
N GLU A 434 28.23 -3.35 4.80
CA GLU A 434 28.25 -4.77 5.12
C GLU A 434 29.59 -5.07 5.82
N LEU A 435 29.53 -5.69 7.01
CA LEU A 435 30.74 -6.26 7.62
C LEU A 435 31.05 -7.57 6.87
N PRO A 436 32.32 -7.78 6.45
CA PRO A 436 32.71 -8.92 5.62
C PRO A 436 32.53 -10.29 6.28
#